data_AF-A0A1F2X206-F1
#
_entry.id   AF-A0A1F2X206-F1
#
_cell.length_a   1.000
_cell.length_b   1.000
_cell.length_c   1.000
_cell.angle_alpha   90.00
_cell.angle_beta   90.00
_cell.angle_gamma   90.00
#
_symmetry.space_group_name_H-M   'P 1'
#
loop_
_entity.id
_entity.type
_entity.pdbx_description
1 polymer ?
#
loop_
_entity_poly.entity_id
_entity_poly.type
_entity_poly.pdbx_seq_one_letter_code
_entity_poly.pdbx_strand_id
1 'polypeptide(L)'
;MPKKKWFWNDITDATLRSASGGYDPTVRGRSQEIADRIGVPRWAVNRRAAALGLSRPKDRPWSAQEEAYLEANFHHSSAKTLARKLGRSPTAVKLKAKRLGLRKYDEGYTASSLAEALGVDPHWVLARIRSGKLRASHRHTERTPGQGGDSWLITDEALVDYLAAHPYDLDLRKVDSLWFMDLIAPYLQRSATGGRRAQAA
;
A
#
# COMPACT_ATOMS: atom_id res chain seq x y z
N MET A 1 39.33 -16.60 -14.02
CA MET A 1 38.90 -15.38 -13.30
C MET A 1 37.98 -14.59 -14.23
N PRO A 2 36.70 -14.35 -13.90
CA PRO A 2 35.83 -13.54 -14.76
C PRO A 2 36.38 -12.09 -14.77
N LYS A 3 36.73 -11.58 -15.95
CA LYS A 3 37.19 -10.19 -16.12
C LYS A 3 36.08 -9.25 -15.63
N LYS A 4 36.39 -8.35 -14.68
CA LYS A 4 35.44 -7.30 -14.28
C LYS A 4 35.10 -6.48 -15.53
N LYS A 5 33.83 -6.52 -15.93
CA LYS A 5 33.33 -5.95 -17.20
C LYS A 5 33.49 -4.42 -17.30
N TRP A 6 33.68 -3.73 -16.17
CA TRP A 6 33.80 -2.27 -16.09
C TRP A 6 34.96 -1.90 -15.17
N PHE A 7 35.76 -0.92 -15.59
CA PHE A 7 36.91 -0.44 -14.83
C PHE A 7 36.53 0.87 -14.13
N TRP A 8 36.43 0.82 -12.80
CA TRP A 8 36.23 2.00 -11.96
C TRP A 8 37.59 2.56 -11.57
N ASN A 9 37.81 3.85 -11.81
CA ASN A 9 39.02 4.59 -11.46
C ASN A 9 38.66 5.93 -10.77
N ASP A 10 39.68 6.65 -10.34
CA ASP A 10 39.52 7.93 -9.62
C ASP A 10 38.74 8.98 -10.42
N ILE A 11 38.85 8.98 -11.75
CA ILE A 11 38.11 9.89 -12.63
C ILE A 11 36.61 9.56 -12.62
N THR A 12 36.26 8.29 -12.77
CA THR A 12 34.86 7.83 -12.71
C THR A 12 34.25 8.02 -11.33
N ASP A 13 35.02 7.80 -10.26
CA ASP A 13 34.58 8.04 -8.89
C ASP A 13 34.45 9.54 -8.58
N ALA A 14 35.35 10.38 -9.10
CA ALA A 14 35.24 11.84 -8.99
C ALA A 14 33.99 12.35 -9.71
N THR A 15 33.65 11.77 -10.87
CA THR A 15 32.41 12.09 -11.59
C THR A 15 31.18 11.76 -10.75
N LEU A 16 31.19 10.62 -10.04
CA LEU A 16 30.12 10.23 -9.11
C LEU A 16 30.03 11.18 -7.90
N ARG A 17 31.17 11.64 -7.36
CA ARG A 17 31.25 12.53 -6.19
C ARG A 17 31.07 14.02 -6.50
N SER A 18 31.03 14.41 -7.78
CA SER A 18 31.02 15.81 -8.18
C SER A 18 29.85 16.58 -7.56
N ALA A 19 30.14 17.70 -6.91
CA ALA A 19 29.12 18.60 -6.36
C ALA A 19 28.21 19.20 -7.45
N SER A 20 28.74 19.34 -8.69
CA SER A 20 27.98 19.76 -9.86
C SER A 20 27.79 18.56 -10.80
N GLY A 21 26.56 18.03 -10.86
CA GLY A 21 26.21 16.96 -11.80
C GLY A 21 26.65 15.54 -11.41
N GLY A 22 27.09 15.32 -10.16
CA GLY A 22 27.38 13.98 -9.62
C GLY A 22 26.12 13.19 -9.28
N TYR A 23 26.34 12.03 -8.64
CA TYR A 23 25.27 11.12 -8.26
C TYR A 23 24.34 11.74 -7.23
N ASP A 24 23.06 11.86 -7.58
CA ASP A 24 22.01 12.30 -6.67
C ASP A 24 20.83 11.33 -6.77
N PRO A 25 20.48 10.58 -5.70
CA PRO A 25 19.36 9.65 -5.71
C PRO A 25 18.00 10.34 -5.70
N THR A 26 17.94 11.66 -5.49
CA THR A 26 16.71 12.45 -5.47
C THR A 26 16.32 12.99 -6.85
N VAL A 27 17.30 13.16 -7.75
CA VAL A 27 17.08 13.66 -9.10
C VAL A 27 16.71 12.51 -10.04
N ARG A 28 15.50 12.57 -10.58
CA ARG A 28 15.00 11.59 -11.56
C ARG A 28 15.92 11.60 -12.80
N GLY A 29 16.35 10.42 -13.24
CA GLY A 29 17.18 10.28 -14.45
C GLY A 29 18.68 10.46 -14.22
N ARG A 30 19.13 11.05 -13.11
CA ARG A 30 20.56 11.32 -12.86
C ARG A 30 21.47 10.09 -12.99
N SER A 31 21.05 8.96 -12.41
CA SER A 31 21.79 7.70 -12.53
C SER A 31 21.94 7.21 -13.98
N GLN A 32 20.99 7.56 -14.86
CA GLN A 32 21.04 7.23 -16.29
C GLN A 32 21.98 8.19 -17.03
N GLU A 33 21.89 9.50 -16.77
CA GLU A 33 22.80 10.51 -17.34
C GLU A 33 24.28 10.19 -17.06
N ILE A 34 24.59 9.80 -15.81
CA ILE A 34 25.95 9.40 -15.42
C ILE A 34 26.36 8.09 -16.10
N ALA A 35 25.44 7.14 -16.24
CA ALA A 35 25.67 5.89 -16.95
C ALA A 35 26.03 6.13 -18.41
N ASP A 36 25.30 7.02 -19.08
CA ASP A 36 25.52 7.36 -20.48
C ASP A 36 26.86 8.09 -20.67
N ARG A 37 27.23 8.98 -19.75
CA ARG A 37 28.53 9.70 -19.77
C ARG A 37 29.73 8.79 -19.58
N ILE A 38 29.63 7.80 -18.68
CA ILE A 38 30.73 6.88 -18.34
C ILE A 38 30.74 5.64 -19.26
N GLY A 39 29.65 5.39 -20.00
CA GLY A 39 29.51 4.22 -20.88
C GLY A 39 29.26 2.92 -20.12
N VAL A 40 28.53 2.98 -19.00
CA VAL A 40 28.24 1.80 -18.15
C VAL A 40 26.74 1.68 -17.89
N PRO A 41 26.20 0.47 -17.64
CA PRO A 41 24.79 0.31 -17.31
C PRO A 41 24.40 1.06 -16.03
N ARG A 42 23.18 1.62 -16.00
CA ARG A 42 22.61 2.31 -14.84
C ARG A 42 22.74 1.55 -13.51
N TRP A 43 22.53 0.23 -13.52
CA TRP A 43 22.67 -0.58 -12.31
C TRP A 43 24.10 -0.60 -11.76
N ALA A 44 25.12 -0.49 -12.62
CA ALA A 44 26.52 -0.47 -12.23
C ALA A 44 26.88 0.86 -11.55
N VAL A 45 26.37 1.98 -12.06
CA VAL A 45 26.44 3.32 -11.42
C VAL A 45 25.82 3.27 -10.03
N ASN A 46 24.59 2.75 -9.90
CA ASN A 46 23.91 2.63 -8.60
C ASN A 46 24.71 1.77 -7.62
N ARG A 47 25.27 0.65 -8.09
CA ARG A 47 26.09 -0.23 -7.25
C ARG A 47 27.38 0.45 -6.80
N ARG A 48 28.04 1.21 -7.69
CA ARG A 48 29.24 1.97 -7.35
C ARG A 48 28.92 3.11 -6.38
N ALA A 49 27.87 3.88 -6.65
CA ALA A 49 27.39 4.95 -5.77
C ALA A 49 27.09 4.44 -4.35
N ALA A 50 26.46 3.26 -4.24
CA ALA A 50 26.22 2.62 -2.95
C ALA A 50 27.53 2.26 -2.23
N ALA A 51 28.52 1.72 -2.95
CA ALA A 51 29.84 1.39 -2.41
C ALA A 51 30.64 2.65 -2.00
N LEU A 52 30.38 3.79 -2.64
CA LEU A 52 30.99 5.10 -2.31
C LEU A 52 30.22 5.87 -1.23
N GLY A 53 29.11 5.32 -0.69
CA GLY A 53 28.29 5.99 0.31
C GLY A 53 27.43 7.15 -0.22
N LEU A 54 27.24 7.25 -1.54
CA LEU A 54 26.47 8.31 -2.20
C LEU A 54 24.98 7.97 -2.30
N SER A 55 24.61 6.70 -2.15
CA SER A 55 23.22 6.26 -2.11
C SER A 55 22.59 6.53 -0.75
N ARG A 56 21.25 6.63 -0.73
CA ARG A 56 20.50 6.73 0.53
C ARG A 56 20.85 5.55 1.43
N PRO A 57 21.08 5.77 2.74
CA PRO A 57 21.34 4.69 3.67
C PRO A 57 20.16 3.72 3.69
N LYS A 58 20.47 2.43 3.88
CA LYS A 58 19.44 1.40 3.99
C LYS A 58 18.57 1.70 5.22
N ASP A 59 17.26 1.51 5.10
CA ASP A 59 16.34 1.64 6.23
C ASP A 59 16.78 0.73 7.38
N ARG A 60 16.70 1.26 8.61
CA ARG A 60 17.00 0.51 9.83
C ARG A 60 16.09 -0.74 9.94
N PRO A 61 16.61 -1.90 10.38
CA PRO A 61 15.81 -3.10 10.61
C PRO A 61 14.60 -2.83 11.51
N TRP A 62 13.50 -3.57 11.29
CA TRP A 62 12.33 -3.53 12.16
C TRP A 62 12.62 -4.27 13.46
N SER A 63 12.32 -3.65 14.60
CA SER A 63 12.34 -4.34 15.89
C SER A 63 10.99 -5.02 16.14
N ALA A 64 10.99 -6.07 16.97
CA ALA A 64 9.76 -6.75 17.37
C ALA A 64 8.73 -5.79 18.00
N GLN A 65 9.19 -4.79 18.76
CA GLN A 65 8.31 -3.78 19.35
C GLN A 65 7.64 -2.89 18.30
N GLU A 66 8.36 -2.53 17.24
CA GLU A 66 7.80 -1.72 16.15
C GLU A 66 6.81 -2.52 15.31
N GLU A 67 7.07 -3.82 15.14
CA GLU A 67 6.16 -4.75 14.47
C GLU A 67 4.87 -4.92 15.27
N ALA A 68 4.97 -5.23 16.57
CA ALA A 68 3.82 -5.34 17.45
C ALA A 68 3.02 -4.02 17.54
N TYR A 69 3.72 -2.88 17.59
CA TYR A 69 3.06 -1.57 17.55
C TYR A 69 2.32 -1.35 16.23
N LEU A 70 2.95 -1.72 15.11
CA LEU A 70 2.32 -1.63 13.79
C LEU A 70 1.09 -2.53 13.73
N GLU A 71 1.17 -3.80 14.11
CA GLU A 71 0.04 -4.75 14.14
C GLU A 71 -1.14 -4.21 14.96
N ALA A 72 -0.88 -3.76 16.19
CA ALA A 72 -1.94 -3.28 17.08
C ALA A 72 -2.59 -1.95 16.63
N ASN A 73 -1.91 -1.13 15.82
CA ASN A 73 -2.38 0.23 15.50
C ASN A 73 -2.68 0.44 14.00
N PHE A 74 -2.32 -0.49 13.12
CA PHE A 74 -2.45 -0.31 11.67
C PHE A 74 -3.90 -0.09 11.24
N HIS A 75 -4.82 -0.79 11.90
CA HIS A 75 -6.26 -0.71 11.66
C HIS A 75 -6.93 0.56 12.21
N HIS A 76 -6.24 1.36 13.00
CA HIS A 76 -6.87 2.52 13.69
C HIS A 76 -6.15 3.84 13.37
N SER A 77 -5.00 3.78 12.72
CA SER A 77 -4.14 4.95 12.48
C SER A 77 -3.70 5.03 11.03
N SER A 78 -3.61 6.23 10.48
CA SER A 78 -3.08 6.42 9.12
C SER A 78 -1.61 5.98 9.06
N ALA A 79 -1.17 5.49 7.89
CA ALA A 79 0.25 5.16 7.68
C ALA A 79 1.17 6.36 7.94
N LYS A 80 0.70 7.60 7.74
CA LYS A 80 1.44 8.83 8.03
C LYS A 80 1.59 9.07 9.54
N THR A 81 0.55 8.78 10.32
CA THR A 81 0.58 8.87 11.78
C THR A 81 1.51 7.82 12.37
N LEU A 82 1.39 6.57 11.92
CA LEU A 82 2.24 5.45 12.34
C LEU A 82 3.71 5.72 11.98
N ALA A 83 3.97 6.23 10.77
CA ALA A 83 5.29 6.62 10.32
C ALA A 83 5.95 7.66 11.24
N ARG A 84 5.19 8.70 11.64
CA ARG A 84 5.68 9.72 12.57
C ARG A 84 6.05 9.11 13.93
N LYS A 85 5.20 8.25 14.47
CA LYS A 85 5.40 7.62 15.78
C LYS A 85 6.54 6.60 15.78
N LEU A 86 6.72 5.87 14.68
CA LEU A 86 7.79 4.89 14.48
C LEU A 86 9.10 5.52 13.96
N GLY A 87 9.15 6.83 13.72
CA GLY A 87 10.32 7.49 13.12
C GLY A 87 10.74 6.85 11.79
N ARG A 88 9.77 6.48 10.95
CA ARG A 88 9.98 5.82 9.64
C ARG A 88 9.26 6.56 8.53
N SER A 89 9.58 6.25 7.28
CA SER A 89 8.82 6.78 6.14
C SER A 89 7.44 6.11 6.02
N PRO A 90 6.39 6.83 5.54
CA PRO A 90 5.08 6.22 5.27
C PRO A 90 5.16 5.02 4.32
N THR A 91 6.08 5.04 3.36
CA THR A 91 6.33 3.93 2.44
C THR A 91 6.90 2.71 3.16
N ALA A 92 7.85 2.90 4.08
CA ALA A 92 8.39 1.79 4.87
C ALA A 92 7.32 1.14 5.74
N VAL A 93 6.44 1.93 6.36
CA VAL A 93 5.29 1.43 7.13
C VAL A 93 4.35 0.62 6.25
N LYS A 94 3.93 1.15 5.09
CA LYS A 94 3.05 0.43 4.14
C LYS A 94 3.67 -0.88 3.66
N LEU A 95 4.96 -0.87 3.33
CA LEU A 95 5.68 -2.07 2.89
C LEU A 95 5.78 -3.11 4.00
N LYS A 96 6.05 -2.69 5.24
CA LYS A 96 6.09 -3.61 6.37
C LYS A 96 4.72 -4.17 6.68
N ALA A 97 3.69 -3.33 6.75
CA ALA A 97 2.31 -3.76 6.95
C ALA A 97 1.90 -4.82 5.91
N LYS A 98 2.21 -4.57 4.63
CA LYS A 98 1.99 -5.56 3.55
C LYS A 98 2.72 -6.89 3.82
N ARG A 99 3.96 -6.86 4.29
CA ARG A 99 4.74 -8.07 4.62
C ARG A 99 4.21 -8.80 5.86
N LEU A 100 3.60 -8.08 6.80
CA LEU A 100 2.92 -8.63 7.97
C LEU A 100 1.47 -9.05 7.66
N GLY A 101 0.98 -8.86 6.44
CA GLY A 101 -0.40 -9.16 6.07
C GLY A 101 -1.44 -8.16 6.60
N LEU A 102 -1.00 -7.05 7.21
CA LEU A 102 -1.89 -6.04 7.77
C LEU A 102 -2.56 -5.22 6.66
N ARG A 103 -3.88 -5.07 6.78
CA ARG A 103 -4.74 -4.37 5.80
C ARG A 103 -5.49 -3.24 6.46
N LYS A 104 -5.65 -2.14 5.76
CA LYS A 104 -6.37 -0.96 6.25
C LYS A 104 -7.58 -0.70 5.37
N TYR A 105 -8.76 -0.64 5.98
CA TYR A 105 -10.04 -0.42 5.30
C TYR A 105 -10.69 0.93 5.64
N ASP A 106 -10.09 1.74 6.54
CA ASP A 106 -10.65 3.02 7.02
C ASP A 106 -10.94 4.08 5.92
N GLU A 107 -10.38 3.93 4.73
CA GLU A 107 -10.68 4.78 3.57
C GLU A 107 -11.49 4.01 2.51
N GLY A 108 -12.28 3.04 2.93
CA GLY A 108 -12.99 2.09 2.08
C GLY A 108 -12.10 1.13 1.29
N TYR A 109 -12.76 0.21 0.58
CA TYR A 109 -12.14 -0.81 -0.25
C TYR A 109 -11.99 -0.36 -1.70
N THR A 110 -10.89 -0.77 -2.31
CA THR A 110 -10.85 -0.98 -3.76
C THR A 110 -11.55 -2.29 -4.12
N ALA A 111 -11.95 -2.46 -5.38
CA ALA A 111 -12.52 -3.72 -5.85
C ALA A 111 -11.60 -4.92 -5.56
N SER A 112 -10.28 -4.77 -5.76
CA SER A 112 -9.30 -5.81 -5.50
C SER A 112 -9.15 -6.14 -4.01
N SER A 113 -9.08 -5.11 -3.15
CA SER A 113 -8.94 -5.33 -1.71
C SER A 113 -10.21 -5.89 -1.08
N LEU A 114 -11.39 -5.53 -1.59
CA LEU A 114 -12.65 -6.14 -1.18
C LEU A 114 -12.72 -7.60 -1.63
N ALA A 115 -12.36 -7.88 -2.89
CA ALA A 115 -12.40 -9.23 -3.42
C ALA A 115 -11.52 -10.19 -2.61
N GLU A 116 -10.33 -9.73 -2.24
CA GLU A 116 -9.43 -10.48 -1.38
C GLU A 116 -9.99 -10.73 0.02
N ALA A 117 -10.66 -9.74 0.63
CA ALA A 117 -11.30 -9.90 1.94
C ALA A 117 -12.49 -10.88 1.90
N LEU A 118 -13.26 -10.85 0.82
CA LEU A 118 -14.39 -11.75 0.59
C LEU A 118 -13.96 -13.15 0.09
N GLY A 119 -12.69 -13.35 -0.27
CA GLY A 119 -12.21 -14.59 -0.89
C GLY A 119 -12.81 -14.86 -2.27
N VAL A 120 -13.02 -13.80 -3.06
CA VAL A 120 -13.61 -13.84 -4.41
C VAL A 120 -12.69 -13.20 -5.46
N ASP A 121 -13.06 -13.35 -6.74
CA ASP A 121 -12.35 -12.72 -7.85
C ASP A 121 -12.65 -11.21 -7.95
N PRO A 122 -11.69 -10.32 -8.26
CA PRO A 122 -11.95 -8.89 -8.45
C PRO A 122 -13.05 -8.54 -9.47
N HIS A 123 -13.20 -9.34 -10.54
CA HIS A 123 -14.28 -9.16 -11.51
C HIS A 123 -15.66 -9.46 -10.91
N TRP A 124 -15.74 -10.33 -9.90
CA TRP A 124 -16.98 -10.56 -9.16
C TRP A 124 -17.45 -9.26 -8.50
N VAL A 125 -16.55 -8.54 -7.82
CA VAL A 125 -16.85 -7.26 -7.16
C VAL A 125 -17.20 -6.19 -8.20
N LEU A 126 -16.41 -6.08 -9.27
CA LEU A 126 -16.68 -5.13 -10.35
C LEU A 126 -18.04 -5.37 -11.01
N ALA A 127 -18.47 -6.63 -11.17
CA ALA A 127 -19.78 -6.95 -11.70
C ALA A 127 -20.92 -6.42 -10.80
N ARG A 128 -20.76 -6.49 -9.47
CA ARG A 128 -21.76 -5.96 -8.52
C ARG A 128 -21.84 -4.44 -8.60
N ILE A 129 -20.69 -3.76 -8.71
CA ILE A 129 -20.64 -2.31 -8.92
C ILE A 129 -21.33 -1.92 -10.23
N ARG A 130 -20.96 -2.57 -11.35
CA ARG A 130 -21.54 -2.28 -12.68
C ARG A 130 -23.05 -2.57 -12.75
N SER A 131 -23.52 -3.57 -12.02
CA SER A 131 -24.95 -3.88 -11.92
C SER A 131 -25.73 -2.94 -11.00
N GLY A 132 -25.06 -2.05 -10.27
CA GLY A 132 -25.67 -1.15 -9.28
C GLY A 132 -26.00 -1.80 -7.93
N LYS A 133 -25.76 -3.11 -7.75
CA LYS A 133 -26.00 -3.83 -6.49
C LYS A 133 -25.09 -3.37 -5.36
N LEU A 134 -23.83 -3.09 -5.67
CA LEU A 134 -22.85 -2.58 -4.70
C LEU A 134 -22.54 -1.12 -5.01
N ARG A 135 -22.87 -0.23 -4.07
CA ARG A 135 -22.57 1.19 -4.21
C ARG A 135 -21.06 1.42 -4.10
N ALA A 136 -20.50 2.15 -5.05
CA ALA A 136 -19.09 2.55 -5.03
C ALA A 136 -18.94 3.92 -5.70
N SER A 137 -17.96 4.70 -5.23
CA SER A 137 -17.56 5.97 -5.84
C SER A 137 -16.14 5.86 -6.41
N HIS A 138 -15.71 6.86 -7.17
CA HIS A 138 -14.33 6.95 -7.63
C HIS A 138 -13.43 7.56 -6.53
N ARG A 139 -12.25 6.98 -6.31
CA ARG A 139 -11.31 7.41 -5.26
C ARG A 139 -10.56 8.70 -5.63
N HIS A 140 -10.75 9.22 -6.85
CA HIS A 140 -10.11 10.43 -7.39
C HIS A 140 -8.59 10.40 -7.23
N THR A 141 -7.99 9.24 -7.47
CA THR A 141 -6.54 9.11 -7.45
C THR A 141 -5.94 9.73 -8.72
N GLU A 142 -4.79 10.41 -8.60
CA GLU A 142 -4.03 10.95 -9.75
C GLU A 142 -3.40 9.86 -10.64
N ARG A 143 -3.93 8.63 -10.63
CA ARG A 143 -3.37 7.48 -11.36
C ARG A 143 -3.72 7.60 -12.84
N THR A 144 -2.71 7.40 -13.68
CA THR A 144 -2.88 7.43 -15.14
C THR A 144 -3.53 6.14 -15.66
N PRO A 145 -4.13 6.14 -16.86
CA PRO A 145 -4.75 4.95 -17.44
C PRO A 145 -3.80 3.74 -17.54
N GLY A 146 -2.51 3.98 -17.83
CA GLY A 146 -1.48 2.93 -17.87
C GLY A 146 -1.13 2.32 -16.50
N GLN A 147 -1.57 2.93 -15.39
CA GLN A 147 -1.42 2.43 -14.02
C GLN A 147 -2.70 1.75 -13.48
N GLY A 148 -3.65 1.45 -14.36
CA GLY A 148 -4.94 0.83 -14.04
C GLY A 148 -6.08 1.83 -13.83
N GLY A 149 -5.86 3.13 -14.12
CA GLY A 149 -6.86 4.18 -13.95
C GLY A 149 -7.21 4.48 -12.49
N ASP A 150 -8.28 5.26 -12.30
CA ASP A 150 -8.79 5.57 -10.97
C ASP A 150 -9.48 4.36 -10.34
N SER A 151 -9.28 4.17 -9.05
CA SER A 151 -9.78 3.02 -8.31
C SER A 151 -11.18 3.28 -7.73
N TRP A 152 -12.00 2.24 -7.66
CA TRP A 152 -13.25 2.28 -6.91
C TRP A 152 -12.99 2.48 -5.41
N LEU A 153 -13.92 3.14 -4.75
CA LEU A 153 -14.05 3.34 -3.33
C LEU A 153 -15.40 2.75 -2.90
N ILE A 154 -15.35 1.64 -2.18
CA ILE A 154 -16.50 0.98 -1.57
C ILE A 154 -16.41 1.23 -0.06
N THR A 155 -17.45 1.75 0.58
CA THR A 155 -17.42 1.98 2.04
C THR A 155 -17.94 0.76 2.80
N ASP A 156 -17.65 0.68 4.10
CA ASP A 156 -18.21 -0.36 4.97
C ASP A 156 -19.75 -0.30 4.94
N GLU A 157 -20.35 0.89 4.94
CA GLU A 157 -21.81 1.05 4.89
C GLU A 157 -22.39 0.47 3.60
N ALA A 158 -21.78 0.79 2.45
CA ALA A 158 -22.22 0.28 1.16
C ALA A 158 -22.12 -1.24 1.07
N LEU A 159 -21.08 -1.81 1.68
CA LEU A 159 -20.87 -3.25 1.73
C LEU A 159 -21.87 -3.93 2.66
N VAL A 160 -22.10 -3.38 3.85
CA VAL A 160 -23.07 -3.92 4.82
C VAL A 160 -24.48 -3.87 4.24
N ASP A 161 -24.88 -2.77 3.58
CA ASP A 161 -26.17 -2.67 2.90
C ASP A 161 -26.33 -3.76 1.82
N TYR A 162 -25.27 -3.98 1.02
CA TYR A 162 -25.26 -5.03 0.00
C TYR A 162 -25.40 -6.43 0.62
N LEU A 163 -24.65 -6.73 1.68
CA LEU A 163 -24.70 -8.03 2.37
C LEU A 163 -26.05 -8.26 3.05
N ALA A 164 -26.68 -7.21 3.58
CA ALA A 164 -28.01 -7.30 4.17
C ALA A 164 -29.09 -7.60 3.10
N ALA A 165 -28.97 -7.00 1.91
CA ALA A 165 -29.89 -7.26 0.79
C ALA A 165 -29.62 -8.59 0.06
N HIS A 166 -28.37 -9.07 0.08
CA HIS A 166 -27.90 -10.25 -0.65
C HIS A 166 -27.04 -11.18 0.21
N PRO A 167 -27.55 -11.71 1.34
CA PRO A 167 -26.73 -12.47 2.29
C PRO A 167 -26.15 -13.78 1.72
N TYR A 168 -26.81 -14.37 0.72
CA TYR A 168 -26.41 -15.63 0.10
C TYR A 168 -25.48 -15.48 -1.10
N ASP A 169 -25.16 -14.24 -1.52
CA ASP A 169 -24.18 -14.00 -2.59
C ASP A 169 -22.74 -14.32 -2.13
N LEU A 170 -22.51 -14.45 -0.82
CA LEU A 170 -21.20 -14.61 -0.20
C LEU A 170 -21.00 -16.02 0.39
N ASP A 171 -19.91 -16.68 0.01
CA ASP A 171 -19.46 -17.93 0.63
C ASP A 171 -18.58 -17.63 1.85
N LEU A 172 -19.18 -17.62 3.04
CA LEU A 172 -18.50 -17.30 4.30
C LEU A 172 -17.27 -18.18 4.59
N ARG A 173 -17.16 -19.37 3.98
CA ARG A 173 -15.98 -20.24 4.16
C ARG A 173 -14.72 -19.67 3.52
N LYS A 174 -14.86 -18.74 2.58
CA LYS A 174 -13.76 -18.10 1.87
C LYS A 174 -13.39 -16.73 2.43
N VAL A 175 -14.28 -16.17 3.24
CA VAL A 175 -14.14 -14.82 3.78
C VAL A 175 -13.11 -14.83 4.91
N ASP A 176 -12.30 -13.78 5.00
CA ASP A 176 -11.48 -13.54 6.19
C ASP A 176 -12.40 -13.29 7.39
N SER A 177 -12.43 -14.26 8.31
CA SER A 177 -13.36 -14.24 9.44
C SER A 177 -13.10 -13.09 10.41
N LEU A 178 -11.83 -12.69 10.61
CA LEU A 178 -11.50 -11.60 11.52
C LEU A 178 -11.98 -10.28 10.94
N TRP A 179 -11.65 -10.03 9.67
CA TRP A 179 -12.13 -8.86 8.95
C TRP A 179 -13.67 -8.79 8.91
N PHE A 180 -14.34 -9.91 8.65
CA PHE A 180 -15.80 -9.93 8.58
C PHE A 180 -16.44 -9.56 9.92
N MET A 181 -15.85 -10.02 11.03
CA MET A 181 -16.30 -9.65 12.37
C MET A 181 -16.06 -8.16 12.64
N ASP A 182 -14.90 -7.62 12.26
CA ASP A 182 -14.60 -6.19 12.37
C ASP A 182 -15.58 -5.33 11.56
N LEU A 183 -15.98 -5.80 10.36
CA LEU A 183 -16.97 -5.14 9.52
C LEU A 183 -18.36 -5.13 10.17
N ILE A 184 -18.82 -6.26 10.69
CA ILE A 184 -20.23 -6.44 11.09
C ILE A 184 -20.47 -6.02 12.56
N ALA A 185 -19.50 -6.19 13.46
CA ALA A 185 -19.67 -5.92 14.89
C ALA A 185 -20.19 -4.50 15.23
N PRO A 186 -19.70 -3.42 14.59
CA PRO A 186 -20.23 -2.07 14.83
C PRO A 186 -21.71 -1.92 14.44
N TYR A 187 -22.16 -2.64 13.41
CA TYR A 187 -23.52 -2.55 12.86
C TYR A 187 -24.51 -3.40 13.66
N LEU A 188 -24.06 -4.50 14.28
CA LEU A 188 -24.85 -5.28 15.23
C LEU A 188 -25.18 -4.48 16.50
N GLN A 189 -24.28 -3.61 16.96
CA GLN A 189 -24.52 -2.78 18.14
C GLN A 189 -25.51 -1.64 17.87
N ARG A 190 -25.48 -1.05 16.66
CA ARG A 190 -26.41 0.01 16.24
C ARG A 190 -27.87 -0.43 16.20
N SER A 191 -28.14 -1.69 15.88
CA SER A 191 -29.51 -2.22 15.81
C SER A 191 -30.13 -2.43 17.20
N ALA A 192 -29.32 -2.65 18.24
CA ALA A 192 -29.81 -2.83 19.62
C ALA A 192 -30.29 -1.52 20.29
N THR A 193 -29.75 -0.37 19.90
CA THR A 193 -30.11 0.94 20.46
C THR A 193 -31.31 1.60 19.78
N GLY A 194 -31.66 1.21 18.55
CA GLY A 194 -32.80 1.76 17.80
C GLY A 194 -34.17 1.13 18.14
N GLY A 195 -34.19 -0.05 18.79
CA GLY A 195 -35.42 -0.84 18.99
C GLY A 195 -36.25 -0.51 20.24
N ARG A 196 -35.78 0.30 21.19
CA ARG A 196 -36.49 0.54 22.47
C ARG A 196 -37.39 1.78 22.52
N ARG A 197 -37.57 2.51 21.42
CA ARG A 197 -38.38 3.76 21.41
C ARG A 197 -39.69 3.71 20.63
N ALA A 198 -40.11 2.55 20.12
CA ALA A 198 -41.32 2.44 19.28
C ALA A 198 -42.43 1.52 19.84
N GLN A 199 -42.52 1.35 21.17
CA GLN A 199 -43.68 0.74 21.83
C GLN A 199 -43.95 1.45 23.16
N ALA A 200 -44.36 2.72 23.09
CA ALA A 200 -45.01 3.46 24.17
C ALA A 200 -45.59 4.76 23.58
N ALA A 201 -46.67 4.64 22.80
CA ALA A 201 -47.61 5.71 22.49
C ALA A 201 -48.90 5.07 21.98
#